data_AF-A0A844IKV0-F1
#
_entry.id   AF-A0A844IKV0-F1
#
_cell.length_a   1.000
_cell.length_b   1.000
_cell.length_c   1.000
_cell.angle_alpha   90.00
_cell.angle_beta   90.00
_cell.angle_gamma   90.00
#
_symmetry.space_group_name_H-M   'P 1'
#
loop_
_entity.id
_entity.type
_entity.pdbx_description
1 polymer ?
#
loop_
_entity_poly.entity_id
_entity_poly.type
_entity_poly.pdbx_seq_one_letter_code
_entity_poly.pdbx_strand_id
1 'polypeptide(L)'
;MLELQPEYQRDPNALAMLYVRSNNGKLVPLSAIANITQTVALLTVNHLAQLPSATISFDTLPEVSLSQATAAIQKLAEEIL
;
A
#
# COMPACT_ATOMS: atom_id res chain seq x y z
N MET A 1 24.62 -2.39 -2.36
CA MET A 1 23.44 -1.51 -2.46
C MET A 1 23.82 -0.17 -1.85
N LEU A 2 23.42 0.95 -2.45
CA LEU A 2 23.63 2.28 -1.86
C LEU A 2 22.34 2.66 -1.13
N GLU A 3 22.42 2.83 0.17
CA GLU A 3 21.29 3.21 1.03
C GLU A 3 21.74 4.20 2.11
N LEU A 4 20.79 4.88 2.75
CA LEU A 4 21.07 5.76 3.88
C LEU A 4 21.52 4.96 5.10
N GLN A 5 22.25 5.60 6.01
CA GLN A 5 22.54 4.99 7.31
C GLN A 5 21.23 4.73 8.09
N PRO A 6 21.14 3.66 8.89
CA PRO A 6 19.90 3.23 9.54
C PRO A 6 19.18 4.32 10.34
N GLU A 7 19.92 5.24 10.97
CA GLU A 7 19.36 6.37 11.71
C GLU A 7 18.51 7.33 10.86
N TYR A 8 18.77 7.43 9.55
CA TYR A 8 18.03 8.31 8.64
C TYR A 8 16.91 7.61 7.86
N GLN A 9 16.71 6.30 8.05
CA GLN A 9 15.71 5.55 7.28
C GLN A 9 14.29 5.61 7.88
N ARG A 10 14.16 5.95 9.17
CA ARG A 10 12.88 5.90 9.89
C ARG A 10 12.02 7.14 9.72
N ASP A 11 12.63 8.30 9.49
CA ASP A 11 11.95 9.56 9.33
C ASP A 11 11.97 9.99 7.86
N PRO A 12 10.82 10.03 7.16
CA PRO A 12 10.73 10.53 5.79
C PRO A 12 11.24 11.97 5.63
N ASN A 13 11.26 12.78 6.70
CA ASN A 13 11.85 14.12 6.67
C ASN A 13 13.34 14.10 6.30
N ALA A 14 14.03 12.97 6.50
CA ALA A 14 15.42 12.82 6.08
C ALA A 14 15.59 12.95 4.55
N LEU A 15 14.54 12.70 3.76
CA LEU A 15 14.57 12.93 2.31
C LEU A 15 14.76 14.41 1.96
N ALA A 16 14.39 15.34 2.84
CA ALA A 16 14.63 16.77 2.65
C ALA A 16 16.12 17.13 2.70
N MET A 17 16.97 16.27 3.27
CA MET A 17 18.43 16.45 3.29
C MET A 17 19.10 15.99 1.99
N LEU A 18 18.35 15.39 1.05
CA LEU A 18 18.91 14.88 -0.19
C LEU A 18 19.12 15.99 -1.21
N TYR A 19 20.28 15.94 -1.86
CA TYR A 19 20.64 16.82 -2.97
C TYR A 19 20.94 16.00 -4.21
N VAL A 20 20.40 16.46 -5.34
CA VAL A 20 20.65 15.89 -6.67
C VAL A 20 21.61 16.81 -7.41
N ARG A 21 22.60 16.23 -8.09
CA ARG A 21 23.55 17.00 -8.90
C ARG A 21 22.92 17.34 -10.24
N SER A 22 22.85 18.64 -10.53
CA SER A 22 22.43 19.19 -11.81
C SER A 22 23.50 18.99 -12.90
N ASN A 23 23.11 19.13 -14.17
CA ASN A 23 24.02 19.07 -15.34
C ASN A 23 25.16 20.09 -15.29
N ASN A 24 24.94 21.22 -14.61
CA ASN A 24 25.93 22.28 -14.39
C ASN A 24 26.75 22.07 -13.09
N GLY A 25 26.67 20.88 -12.48
CA GLY A 25 27.43 20.49 -11.30
C GLY A 25 26.89 21.03 -9.97
N LYS A 26 25.91 21.94 -9.98
CA LYS A 26 25.29 22.47 -8.77
C LYS A 26 24.47 21.40 -8.04
N LEU A 27 24.45 21.46 -6.71
CA LEU A 27 23.57 20.64 -5.88
C LEU A 27 22.21 21.31 -5.77
N VAL A 28 21.15 20.58 -6.09
CA VAL A 28 19.77 21.02 -6.03
C VAL A 28 19.05 20.19 -4.96
N PRO A 29 18.39 20.80 -3.97
CA PRO A 29 17.65 20.04 -2.97
C PRO A 29 16.50 19.27 -3.63
N LEU A 30 16.26 18.04 -3.19
CA LEU A 30 15.23 17.16 -3.77
C LEU A 30 13.83 17.79 -3.74
N SER A 31 13.52 18.55 -2.68
CA SER A 31 12.25 19.27 -2.50
C SER A 31 11.99 20.37 -3.54
N ALA A 32 13.03 20.87 -4.23
CA ALA A 32 12.84 21.87 -5.28
C ALA A 32 12.30 21.28 -6.60
N ILE A 33 12.32 19.95 -6.75
CA ILE A 33 11.96 19.26 -8.00
C ILE A 33 10.95 18.13 -7.81
N ALA A 34 10.61 17.76 -6.57
CA ALA A 34 9.68 16.69 -6.25
C ALA A 34 8.83 17.01 -5.02
N ASN A 35 7.59 16.51 -5.02
CA ASN A 35 6.70 16.54 -3.85
C ASN A 35 6.72 15.18 -3.17
N ILE A 36 6.94 15.16 -1.86
CA ILE A 36 6.99 13.94 -1.06
C ILE A 36 5.74 13.93 -0.17
N THR A 37 4.95 12.86 -0.26
CA THR A 37 3.72 12.71 0.53
C THR A 37 3.67 11.31 1.13
N GLN A 38 3.21 11.21 2.38
CA GLN A 38 2.83 9.93 2.97
C GLN A 38 1.38 9.66 2.62
N THR A 39 1.12 8.46 2.09
CA THR A 39 -0.23 8.01 1.74
C THR A 39 -0.41 6.57 2.16
N VAL A 40 -1.67 6.13 2.24
CA VAL A 40 -2.00 4.73 2.45
C VAL A 40 -1.76 3.98 1.15
N ALA A 41 -1.01 2.89 1.24
CA ALA A 41 -0.75 1.98 0.13
C ALA A 41 -1.04 0.54 0.57
N LEU A 42 -1.38 -0.31 -0.40
CA LEU A 42 -1.54 -1.74 -0.15
C LEU A 42 -0.18 -2.33 0.21
N LEU A 43 -0.07 -2.96 1.39
CA LEU A 43 1.14 -3.68 1.80
C LEU A 43 1.36 -4.94 0.95
N THR A 44 0.28 -5.53 0.43
CA THR A 44 0.31 -6.70 -0.43
C THR A 44 -0.90 -6.66 -1.35
N VAL A 45 -0.71 -7.06 -2.61
CA VAL A 45 -1.80 -7.35 -3.55
C VAL A 45 -1.81 -8.85 -3.74
N ASN A 46 -2.87 -9.52 -3.27
CA ASN A 46 -3.01 -10.95 -3.50
C ASN A 46 -3.55 -11.18 -4.90
N HIS A 47 -3.14 -12.29 -5.52
CA HIS A 47 -3.62 -12.69 -6.83
C HIS A 47 -4.14 -14.12 -6.77
N LEU A 48 -5.30 -14.37 -7.40
CA LEU A 48 -5.81 -15.71 -7.70
C LEU A 48 -6.03 -15.81 -9.21
N ALA A 49 -5.46 -16.84 -9.84
CA ALA A 49 -5.46 -16.97 -11.30
C ALA A 49 -5.01 -15.68 -12.04
N GLN A 50 -3.98 -15.02 -11.50
CA GLN A 50 -3.40 -13.73 -11.97
C GLN A 50 -4.27 -12.48 -11.76
N LEU A 51 -5.53 -12.62 -11.32
CA LEU A 51 -6.40 -11.48 -11.02
C LEU A 51 -6.24 -11.05 -9.55
N PRO A 52 -6.29 -9.73 -9.23
CA PRO A 52 -6.32 -9.26 -7.86
C PRO A 52 -7.43 -9.92 -7.04
N SER A 53 -7.13 -10.34 -5.81
CA SER A 53 -8.08 -11.04 -4.95
C SER A 53 -7.94 -10.65 -3.48
N ALA A 54 -8.98 -10.96 -2.71
CA ALA A 54 -8.98 -10.88 -1.25
C ALA A 54 -9.58 -12.17 -0.68
N THR A 55 -9.01 -12.67 0.42
CA THR A 55 -9.56 -13.84 1.13
C THR A 55 -10.37 -13.35 2.33
N ILE A 56 -11.63 -13.77 2.40
CA ILE A 56 -12.53 -13.46 3.52
C ILE A 56 -12.76 -14.76 4.29
N SER A 57 -12.46 -14.75 5.59
CA SER A 57 -12.74 -15.86 6.50
C SER A 57 -13.78 -15.42 7.51
N PHE A 58 -14.75 -16.29 7.78
CA PHE A 58 -15.87 -15.98 8.67
C PHE A 58 -16.36 -17.26 9.35
N ASP A 59 -17.00 -17.07 10.50
CA ASP A 59 -17.79 -18.08 11.18
C ASP A 59 -19.28 -17.79 11.01
N THR A 60 -20.12 -18.81 11.15
CA THR A 60 -21.58 -18.63 11.14
C THR A 60 -22.10 -18.43 12.56
N LEU A 61 -23.15 -17.61 12.69
CA LEU A 61 -23.92 -17.55 13.93
C LEU A 61 -24.66 -18.89 14.17
N PRO A 62 -25.03 -19.21 15.42
CA PRO A 62 -25.93 -20.33 15.69
C PRO A 62 -27.19 -20.25 14.82
N GLU A 63 -27.66 -21.42 14.36
CA GLU A 63 -28.85 -21.57 13.51
C GLU A 63 -28.75 -20.96 12.08
N VAL A 64 -27.65 -20.27 11.74
CA VAL A 64 -27.37 -19.82 10.39
C VAL A 64 -26.59 -20.91 9.65
N SER A 65 -27.14 -21.40 8.54
CA SER A 65 -26.43 -22.34 7.70
C SER A 65 -25.30 -21.65 6.93
N LEU A 66 -24.27 -22.43 6.57
CA LEU A 66 -23.21 -21.94 5.69
C LEU A 66 -23.78 -21.40 4.37
N SER A 67 -24.80 -22.05 3.80
CA SER A 67 -25.43 -21.61 2.56
C SER A 67 -26.13 -20.24 2.67
N GLN A 68 -26.74 -19.94 3.82
CA GLN A 68 -27.34 -18.63 4.07
C GLN A 68 -26.26 -17.55 4.19
N ALA A 69 -25.18 -17.84 4.94
CA ALA A 69 -24.06 -16.93 5.10
C ALA A 69 -23.35 -16.64 3.77
N THR A 70 -23.04 -17.67 2.98
CA THR A 70 -22.38 -17.50 1.67
C THR A 70 -23.26 -16.75 0.68
N ALA A 71 -24.58 -17.01 0.65
CA ALA A 71 -25.51 -16.28 -0.21
C ALA A 71 -25.58 -14.79 0.15
N ALA A 72 -25.59 -14.45 1.44
CA ALA A 72 -25.58 -13.06 1.90
C ALA A 72 -24.28 -12.34 1.53
N ILE A 73 -23.13 -13.01 1.73
CA ILE A 73 -21.81 -12.47 1.36
C ILE A 73 -21.71 -12.26 -0.16
N GLN A 74 -22.17 -13.23 -0.96
CA GLN A 74 -22.15 -13.13 -2.42
C GLN A 74 -23.01 -11.97 -2.91
N LYS A 75 -24.22 -11.82 -2.36
CA LYS A 75 -25.10 -10.69 -2.71
C LYS A 75 -24.45 -9.36 -2.39
N LEU A 76 -23.85 -9.21 -1.20
CA LEU A 76 -23.17 -7.97 -0.84
C LEU A 76 -21.97 -7.70 -1.76
N ALA A 77 -21.20 -8.73 -2.11
CA ALA A 77 -20.07 -8.60 -3.02
C ALA A 77 -20.51 -8.08 -4.41
N GLU A 78 -21.64 -8.55 -4.94
CA GLU A 78 -22.22 -8.05 -6.20
C GLU A 78 -22.68 -6.59 -6.13
N GLU A 79 -23.02 -6.09 -4.95
CA GLU A 79 -23.46 -4.70 -4.77
C GLU A 79 -22.29 -3.70 -4.65
N ILE A 80 -21.14 -4.13 -4.13
CA ILE A 80 -20.05 -3.21 -3.73
C ILE A 80 -18.75 -3.36 -4.54
N LEU A 81 -18.58 -4.46 -5.29
CA LEU A 81 -17.39 -4.73 -6.11
C LEU A 81 -17.70 -4.52 -7.59
#